data_AF-L2G901-F1
#
_entry.id   AF-L2G901-F1
#
_cell.length_a   1.000
_cell.length_b   1.000
_cell.length_c   1.000
_cell.angle_alpha   90.00
_cell.angle_beta   90.00
_cell.angle_gamma   90.00
#
_symmetry.space_group_name_H-M   'P 1'
#
loop_
_entity.id
_entity.type
_entity.pdbx_description
1 polymer ?
#
loop_
_entity_poly.entity_id
_entity_poly.type
_entity_poly.pdbx_seq_one_letter_code
_entity_poly.pdbx_strand_id
1 'polypeptide(L)'
;MSRLPDGLIAFGPNANCTLELCPIEWSILQYRPSVPASAIFISLFAIALVGHAIQGIRSRTWGFMGSMISGCILEIVGYIGRLLIYDNPFNFEGFLMQIVCITVAPVFFSAAIYVLLSQT
;
A
#
# COMPACT_ATOMS: atom_id res chain seq x y z
N MET A 1 3.83 -19.02 -15.77
CA MET A 1 2.99 -19.50 -14.65
C MET A 1 3.28 -20.97 -14.47
N SER A 2 4.00 -21.35 -13.42
CA SER A 2 4.19 -22.76 -13.06
C SER A 2 2.85 -23.32 -12.60
N ARG A 3 2.20 -24.13 -13.43
CA ARG A 3 1.02 -24.90 -13.02
C ARG A 3 1.48 -25.89 -11.95
N LEU A 4 0.92 -25.74 -10.76
CA LEU A 4 1.15 -26.65 -9.65
C LEU A 4 0.43 -27.99 -9.94
N PRO A 5 0.78 -29.09 -9.24
CA PRO A 5 -0.03 -30.31 -9.31
C PRO A 5 -1.52 -29.98 -9.06
N ASP A 6 -2.42 -30.70 -9.72
CA ASP A 6 -3.88 -30.50 -9.67
C ASP A 6 -4.44 -29.25 -10.39
N GLY A 7 -3.64 -28.58 -11.22
CA GLY A 7 -4.12 -27.44 -12.03
C GLY A 7 -4.29 -26.14 -11.24
N LEU A 8 -3.69 -26.08 -10.05
CA LEU A 8 -3.69 -24.91 -9.18
C LEU A 8 -2.81 -23.79 -9.73
N ILE A 9 -3.31 -22.56 -9.62
CA ILE A 9 -2.66 -21.33 -10.04
C ILE A 9 -2.40 -20.49 -8.78
N ALA A 10 -1.13 -20.38 -8.39
CA ALA A 10 -0.74 -19.63 -7.21
C ALA A 10 -0.73 -18.10 -7.40
N PHE A 11 -0.65 -17.61 -8.65
CA PHE A 11 -0.52 -16.18 -8.90
C PHE A 11 -1.09 -15.76 -10.26
N GLY A 12 -1.76 -14.62 -10.27
CA GLY A 12 -2.37 -13.99 -11.45
C GLY A 12 -3.87 -13.76 -11.28
N PRO A 13 -4.54 -13.18 -12.29
CA PRO A 13 -5.98 -12.88 -12.24
C PRO A 13 -6.86 -14.14 -12.12
N ASN A 14 -6.33 -15.31 -12.52
CA ASN A 14 -7.01 -16.60 -12.42
C ASN A 14 -6.48 -17.44 -11.24
N ALA A 15 -5.90 -16.81 -10.20
CA ALA A 15 -5.41 -17.54 -9.04
C ALA A 15 -6.57 -18.17 -8.26
N ASN A 16 -6.45 -19.47 -7.97
CA ASN A 16 -7.46 -20.25 -7.25
C ASN A 16 -6.92 -20.89 -5.96
N CYS A 17 -5.63 -20.67 -5.65
CA CYS A 17 -5.06 -21.11 -4.38
C CYS A 17 -5.64 -20.34 -3.19
N THR A 18 -5.90 -21.07 -2.11
CA THR A 18 -6.18 -20.54 -0.77
C THR A 18 -5.22 -21.18 0.22
N LEU A 19 -5.20 -20.68 1.46
CA LEU A 19 -4.36 -21.22 2.53
C LEU A 19 -4.64 -22.69 2.88
N GLU A 20 -5.81 -23.21 2.51
CA GLU A 20 -6.19 -24.61 2.73
C GLU A 20 -5.71 -25.52 1.59
N LEU A 21 -5.56 -24.98 0.38
CA LEU A 21 -5.21 -25.73 -0.83
C LEU A 21 -3.71 -25.75 -1.11
N CYS A 22 -3.02 -24.65 -0.82
CA CYS A 22 -1.64 -24.43 -1.23
C CYS A 22 -0.78 -24.01 -0.03
N PRO A 23 0.41 -24.61 0.17
CA PRO A 23 1.34 -24.15 1.20
C PRO A 23 1.79 -22.73 0.94
N ILE A 24 2.05 -21.97 2.00
CA ILE A 24 2.40 -20.55 1.90
C ILE A 24 3.69 -20.29 1.12
N GLU A 25 4.58 -21.28 1.06
CA GLU A 25 5.84 -21.26 0.31
C GLU A 25 5.65 -21.02 -1.19
N TRP A 26 4.47 -21.37 -1.72
CA TRP A 26 4.10 -21.16 -3.12
C TRP A 26 3.54 -19.76 -3.39
N SER A 27 3.23 -18.99 -2.33
CA SER A 27 2.86 -17.58 -2.47
C SER A 27 4.09 -16.73 -2.76
N ILE A 28 3.91 -15.59 -3.44
CA ILE A 28 5.02 -14.68 -3.74
C ILE A 28 5.68 -14.15 -2.47
N LEU A 29 4.88 -13.92 -1.43
CA LEU A 29 5.38 -13.38 -0.17
C LEU A 29 6.09 -14.44 0.67
N GLN A 30 5.72 -15.72 0.56
CA GLN A 30 6.24 -16.83 1.38
C GLN A 30 6.00 -16.69 2.89
N TYR A 31 5.35 -15.62 3.34
CA TYR A 31 4.99 -15.35 4.73
C TYR A 31 3.64 -14.63 4.81
N ARG A 32 3.01 -14.66 5.99
CA ARG A 32 1.79 -13.85 6.25
C ARG A 32 2.16 -12.48 6.78
N PRO A 33 1.67 -11.38 6.17
CA PRO A 33 1.87 -10.03 6.69
C PRO A 33 1.43 -9.87 8.15
N SER A 34 2.07 -8.98 8.91
CA SER A 34 1.64 -8.67 10.27
C SER A 34 0.52 -7.62 10.29
N VAL A 35 -0.64 -8.01 10.84
CA VAL A 35 -1.78 -7.11 11.05
C VAL A 35 -1.43 -5.93 11.98
N PRO A 36 -0.75 -6.14 13.14
CA PRO A 36 -0.45 -5.04 14.04
C PRO A 36 0.45 -3.98 13.40
N ALA A 37 1.46 -4.40 12.62
CA ALA A 37 2.35 -3.46 11.94
C ALA A 37 1.57 -2.62 10.91
N SER A 38 0.72 -3.28 10.11
CA SER A 38 -0.09 -2.59 9.10
C SER A 38 -1.04 -1.56 9.74
N ALA A 39 -1.67 -1.91 10.86
CA ALA A 39 -2.54 -1.00 11.61
C ALA A 39 -1.79 0.22 12.18
N ILE A 40 -0.56 0.03 12.68
CA ILE A 40 0.29 1.13 13.17
C ILE A 40 0.59 2.10 12.04
N PHE A 41 1.02 1.61 10.88
CA PHE A 41 1.34 2.47 9.74
C PHE A 41 0.12 3.24 9.23
N ILE A 42 -1.04 2.58 9.09
CA ILE A 42 -2.29 3.25 8.73
C ILE A 42 -2.60 4.39 9.71
N SER A 43 -2.47 4.13 11.01
CA SER A 43 -2.75 5.12 12.05
C SER A 43 -1.79 6.32 11.96
N LEU A 44 -0.49 6.07 11.75
CA LEU A 44 0.51 7.12 11.59
C LEU A 44 0.26 7.98 10.35
N PHE A 45 -0.03 7.37 9.20
CA PHE A 45 -0.32 8.11 7.98
C PHE A 45 -1.65 8.87 8.04
N ALA A 46 -2.65 8.34 8.75
CA ALA A 46 -3.90 9.06 9.00
C ALA A 46 -3.68 10.31 9.87
N ILE A 47 -2.87 10.20 10.93
CA ILE A 47 -2.50 11.35 11.77
C ILE A 47 -1.69 12.38 10.96
N ALA A 48 -0.73 11.92 10.16
CA ALA A 48 0.07 12.76 9.30
C ALA A 48 -0.80 13.50 8.25
N LEU A 49 -1.79 12.81 7.66
CA LEU A 49 -2.74 13.41 6.72
C LEU A 49 -3.50 14.57 7.36
N VAL A 50 -4.02 14.39 8.57
CA VAL A 50 -4.71 15.46 9.32
C VAL A 50 -3.74 16.59 9.65
N GLY A 51 -2.53 16.27 10.11
CA GLY A 51 -1.50 17.26 10.42
C GLY A 51 -1.12 18.13 9.20
N HIS A 52 -0.87 17.50 8.04
CA HIS A 52 -0.53 18.20 6.80
C HIS A 52 -1.71 18.96 6.21
N ALA A 53 -2.95 18.48 6.37
CA ALA A 53 -4.14 19.23 5.98
C ALA A 53 -4.28 20.52 6.80
N ILE A 54 -4.11 20.45 8.13
CA ILE A 54 -4.17 21.63 9.01
C ILE A 54 -3.04 22.63 8.66
N GLN A 55 -1.81 22.14 8.50
CA GLN A 55 -0.66 22.99 8.13
C GLN A 55 -0.86 23.63 6.75
N GLY A 56 -1.32 22.86 5.76
CA GLY A 56 -1.57 23.35 4.41
C GLY A 56 -2.63 24.45 4.35
N ILE A 57 -3.72 24.30 5.11
CA ILE A 57 -4.78 25.30 5.21
C ILE A 57 -4.26 26.57 5.91
N ARG A 58 -3.52 26.42 7.02
CA ARG A 58 -3.02 27.57 7.79
C ARG A 58 -1.97 28.37 7.01
N SER A 59 -1.06 27.70 6.32
CA SER A 59 0.03 28.32 5.55
C SER A 59 -0.38 28.70 4.12
N ARG A 60 -1.61 28.36 3.69
CA ARG A 60 -2.12 28.54 2.31
C ARG A 60 -1.21 27.93 1.23
N THR A 61 -0.46 26.89 1.57
CA THR A 61 0.46 26.18 0.66
C THR A 61 -0.27 25.04 -0.04
N TRP A 62 -1.19 25.38 -0.94
CA TRP A 62 -2.08 24.42 -1.63
C TRP A 62 -1.34 23.31 -2.39
N GLY A 63 -0.22 23.64 -3.07
CA GLY A 63 0.57 22.67 -3.82
C GLY A 63 1.27 21.64 -2.92
N PHE A 64 1.85 22.10 -1.81
CA PHE A 64 2.44 21.21 -0.80
C PHE A 64 1.37 20.32 -0.16
N MET A 65 0.23 20.92 0.21
CA MET A 65 -0.90 20.20 0.83
C MET A 65 -1.42 19.08 -0.08
N GLY A 66 -1.65 19.37 -1.37
CA GLY A 66 -2.18 18.39 -2.32
C GLY A 66 -1.25 17.19 -2.50
N SER A 67 0.06 17.44 -2.65
CA SER A 67 1.07 16.38 -2.78
C SER A 67 1.18 15.53 -1.51
N MET A 68 1.23 16.15 -0.33
CA MET A 68 1.32 15.42 0.94
C MET A 68 0.08 14.57 1.21
N ILE A 69 -1.13 15.12 1.01
CA ILE A 69 -2.38 14.37 1.21
C ILE A 69 -2.45 13.17 0.24
N SER A 70 -2.09 13.38 -1.03
CA SER A 70 -2.10 12.30 -2.03
C SER A 70 -1.15 11.15 -1.65
N GLY A 71 0.06 11.49 -1.18
CA GLY A 71 1.01 10.49 -0.68
C GLY A 71 0.49 9.72 0.54
N CYS A 72 -0.10 10.42 1.52
CA CYS A 72 -0.68 9.77 2.70
C CYS A 72 -1.87 8.85 2.35
N ILE A 73 -2.74 9.24 1.41
CA ILE A 73 -3.85 8.41 0.96
C ILE A 73 -3.32 7.12 0.31
N LEU A 74 -2.31 7.23 -0.55
CA LEU A 74 -1.72 6.07 -1.22
C LEU A 74 -1.08 5.10 -0.23
N GLU A 75 -0.38 5.60 0.80
CA GLU A 75 0.14 4.73 1.87
C GLU A 75 -0.99 3.99 2.57
N ILE A 76 -2.04 4.69 2.98
CA ILE A 76 -3.21 4.07 3.66
C ILE A 76 -3.82 2.98 2.78
N VAL A 77 -4.05 3.25 1.49
CA VAL A 77 -4.59 2.25 0.54
C VAL A 77 -3.63 1.07 0.35
N GLY A 78 -2.33 1.32 0.28
CA GLY A 78 -1.32 0.26 0.19
C GLY A 78 -1.31 -0.68 1.41
N TYR A 79 -1.43 -0.12 2.62
CA TYR A 79 -1.54 -0.92 3.84
C TYR A 79 -2.89 -1.65 3.97
N ILE A 80 -3.98 -1.12 3.38
CA ILE A 80 -5.23 -1.87 3.24
C ILE A 80 -5.02 -3.09 2.34
N GLY A 81 -4.31 -2.93 1.21
CA GLY A 81 -3.89 -4.06 0.36
C GLY A 81 -3.14 -5.14 1.15
N ARG A 82 -2.27 -4.72 2.08
CA ARG A 82 -1.54 -5.64 2.96
C ARG A 82 -2.44 -6.41 3.95
N LEU A 83 -3.56 -5.81 4.38
CA LEU A 83 -4.57 -6.51 5.18
C LEU A 83 -5.35 -7.54 4.36
N LEU A 84 -5.69 -7.24 3.10
CA LEU A 84 -6.36 -8.20 2.22
C LEU A 84 -5.51 -9.45 1.95
N ILE A 85 -4.19 -9.27 1.85
CA ILE A 85 -3.22 -10.36 1.68
C ILE A 85 -3.04 -11.19 2.96
N TYR A 86 -3.30 -10.61 4.14
CA TYR A 86 -3.24 -11.36 5.39
C TYR A 86 -4.27 -12.49 5.43
N ASP A 87 -5.50 -12.20 4.98
CA ASP A 87 -6.59 -13.17 4.90
C ASP A 87 -6.31 -14.22 3.81
N ASN A 88 -5.83 -13.78 2.63
CA ASN A 88 -5.40 -14.69 1.57
C ASN A 88 -4.12 -14.20 0.87
N PRO A 89 -2.95 -14.83 1.11
CA PRO A 89 -1.68 -14.41 0.52
C PRO A 89 -1.57 -14.66 -0.99
N PHE A 90 -2.51 -15.40 -1.57
CA PHE A 90 -2.60 -15.64 -3.02
C PHE A 90 -3.47 -14.60 -3.74
N ASN A 91 -4.04 -13.63 -3.01
CA ASN A 91 -4.84 -12.57 -3.59
C ASN A 91 -3.99 -11.63 -4.45
N PHE A 92 -4.14 -11.75 -5.77
CA PHE A 92 -3.41 -10.96 -6.77
C PHE A 92 -3.72 -9.46 -6.69
N GLU A 93 -5.00 -9.10 -6.49
CA GLU A 93 -5.42 -7.70 -6.42
C GLU A 93 -4.87 -7.01 -5.17
N GLY A 94 -4.92 -7.70 -4.03
CA GLY A 94 -4.32 -7.22 -2.78
C GLY A 94 -2.82 -6.97 -2.93
N PHE A 95 -2.09 -7.91 -3.55
CA PHE A 95 -0.66 -7.80 -3.82
C PHE A 95 -0.33 -6.60 -4.72
N LEU A 96 -1.07 -6.43 -5.83
CA LEU A 96 -0.88 -5.30 -6.72
C LEU A 96 -1.19 -3.97 -6.03
N MET A 97 -2.28 -3.89 -5.26
CA MET A 97 -2.65 -2.69 -4.53
C MET A 97 -1.55 -2.29 -3.54
N GLN A 98 -1.02 -3.25 -2.77
CA GLN A 98 0.07 -2.98 -1.84
C GLN A 98 1.31 -2.46 -2.57
N ILE A 99 1.84 -3.18 -3.56
CA ILE A 99 3.12 -2.84 -4.18
C ILE A 99 3.04 -1.54 -4.97
N VAL A 100 1.94 -1.31 -5.70
CA VAL A 100 1.77 -0.10 -6.51
C VAL A 100 1.56 1.11 -5.62
N CYS A 101 0.64 1.06 -4.66
CA CYS A 101 0.33 2.23 -3.85
C CYS A 101 1.50 2.65 -2.95
N ILE A 102 2.20 1.71 -2.31
CA ILE A 102 3.36 2.01 -1.45
C ILE A 102 4.54 2.55 -2.26
N THR A 103 4.76 2.08 -3.50
CA THR A 103 5.88 2.58 -4.32
C THR A 103 5.59 3.93 -4.98
N VAL A 104 4.31 4.25 -5.26
CA VAL A 104 3.92 5.53 -5.84
C VAL A 104 3.86 6.64 -4.79
N ALA A 105 3.49 6.33 -3.55
CA ALA A 105 3.45 7.30 -2.45
C ALA A 105 4.71 8.18 -2.27
N PRO A 106 5.95 7.66 -2.24
CA PRO A 106 7.16 8.47 -2.06
C PRO A 106 7.43 9.45 -3.21
N VAL A 107 6.88 9.21 -4.40
CA VAL A 107 6.94 10.17 -5.52
C VAL A 107 6.20 11.46 -5.16
N PHE A 108 5.04 11.34 -4.52
CA PHE A 108 4.26 12.50 -4.08
C PHE A 108 4.94 13.26 -2.93
N PHE A 109 5.58 12.57 -2.00
CA PHE A 109 6.37 13.23 -0.95
C PHE A 109 7.56 13.99 -1.54
N SER A 110 8.23 13.42 -2.55
CA SER A 110 9.31 14.10 -3.26
C SER A 110 8.80 15.34 -4.00
N ALA A 111 7.67 15.24 -4.69
CA ALA A 111 7.01 16.38 -5.33
C ALA A 111 6.66 17.48 -4.33
N ALA A 112 6.20 17.15 -3.12
CA ALA A 112 5.91 18.12 -2.06
C ALA A 112 7.18 18.90 -1.64
N ILE A 113 8.32 18.23 -1.52
CA ILE A 113 9.62 18.86 -1.21
C ILE A 113 10.05 19.81 -2.32
N TYR A 114 9.91 19.41 -3.59
CA TYR A 114 10.23 20.30 -4.72
C TYR A 114 9.34 21.53 -4.78
N VAL A 115 8.04 21.38 -4.52
CA VAL A 115 7.13 22.54 -4.43
C VAL A 115 7.57 23.48 -3.33
N LEU A 116 7.92 22.96 -2.16
CA LEU A 116 8.39 23.78 -1.05
C LEU A 116 9.71 24.51 -1.39
N LEU A 117 10.66 23.82 -2.02
CA LEU A 117 11.94 24.42 -2.43
C LEU A 117 11.76 25.46 -3.54
N SER A 118 10.78 25.30 -4.43
CA SER A 118 10.50 26.29 -5.47
C SER A 118 9.90 27.60 -4.91
N GLN A 119 9.45 27.59 -3.66
CA GLN A 119 8.83 28.73 -2.98
C GLN A 119 9.80 29.52 -2.09
N THR A 120 11.08 29.12 -2.02
CA THR A 120 12.17 29.92 -1.40
C THR A 120 12.87 30.78 -2.43
#